data_AF-A0A2U2BSV9-F1
#
_entry.id   AF-A0A2U2BSV9-F1
#
_cell.length_a   1.000
_cell.length_b   1.000
_cell.length_c   1.000
_cell.angle_alpha   90.00
_cell.angle_beta   90.00
_cell.angle_gamma   90.00
#
_symmetry.space_group_name_H-M   'P 1'
#
loop_
_entity.id
_entity.type
_entity.pdbx_description
1 polymer ?
#
loop_
_entity_poly.entity_id
_entity_poly.type
_entity_poly.pdbx_seq_one_letter_code
_entity_poly.pdbx_strand_id
1 'polypeptide(L)' 'MASNDLCTPEGARRLKERIEAYWKERGYDVKVDLVEAGFMPAMRSARTDVRSNLVNGLPSPANDRVAEERVVKRRSA' A
#
# COMPACT_ATOMS: atom_id res chain seq x y z
N MET A 1 -15.94 1.84 -20.80
CA MET A 1 -15.68 2.85 -19.75
C MET A 1 -15.29 2.10 -18.49
N ALA A 2 -14.01 2.03 -18.15
CA ALA A 2 -13.61 1.41 -16.89
C ALA A 2 -14.08 2.33 -15.76
N SER A 3 -15.18 1.97 -15.10
CA SER A 3 -15.70 2.69 -13.96
C SER A 3 -14.58 2.82 -12.92
N ASN A 4 -14.08 4.04 -12.76
CA ASN A 4 -13.00 4.42 -11.85
C ASN A 4 -13.50 4.47 -10.39
N ASP A 5 -14.51 3.65 -10.09
CA ASP A 5 -15.18 3.63 -8.80
C ASP A 5 -14.33 2.82 -7.82
N LEU A 6 -13.55 3.56 -7.04
CA LEU A 6 -12.69 3.04 -6.00
C LEU A 6 -13.42 2.88 -4.66
N CYS A 7 -14.70 3.28 -4.58
CA CYS A 7 -15.51 3.24 -3.37
C CYS A 7 -16.29 1.91 -3.22
N THR A 8 -15.90 0.88 -3.97
CA THR A 8 -16.45 -0.48 -3.89
C THR A 8 -15.39 -1.45 -3.37
N PRO A 9 -15.78 -2.63 -2.82
CA PRO A 9 -14.82 -3.65 -2.43
C PRO A 9 -13.89 -4.08 -3.58
N GLU A 10 -14.41 -4.18 -4.80
CA GLU A 10 -13.63 -4.45 -6.01
C GLU A 10 -12.67 -3.28 -6.33
N GLY A 11 -13.14 -2.05 -6.19
CA GLY A 11 -12.34 -0.84 -6.34
C GLY A 11 -11.16 -0.79 -5.35
N ALA A 12 -11.40 -1.18 -4.10
CA ALA A 12 -10.37 -1.30 -3.06
C ALA A 12 -9.33 -2.38 -3.40
N ARG A 13 -9.76 -3.55 -3.92
CA ARG A 13 -8.83 -4.58 -4.42
C ARG A 13 -7.95 -4.09 -5.55
N ARG A 14 -8.53 -3.41 -6.54
CA ARG A 14 -7.77 -2.80 -7.64
C ARG A 14 -6.79 -1.74 -7.14
N LEU A 15 -7.18 -0.95 -6.13
CA LEU A 15 -6.30 0.05 -5.54
C LEU A 15 -5.11 -0.60 -4.82
N LYS A 16 -5.37 -1.66 -4.04
CA LYS A 16 -4.33 -2.48 -3.42
C LYS A 16 -3.31 -2.98 -4.45
N GLU A 17 -3.79 -3.65 -5.50
CA GLU A 17 -2.92 -4.24 -6.54
C GLU A 17 -2.06 -3.17 -7.22
N ARG A 18 -2.64 -2.00 -7.51
CA ARG A 18 -1.91 -0.88 -8.14
C ARG A 18 -0.80 -0.34 -7.25
N ILE A 19 -1.03 -0.19 -5.95
CA ILE A 19 -0.03 0.33 -5.00
C ILE A 19 1.11 -0.69 -4.86
N GLU A 20 0.80 -1.96 -4.67
CA GLU A 20 1.80 -3.02 -4.51
C GLU A 20 2.64 -3.19 -5.79
N ALA A 21 2.01 -3.20 -6.97
CA ALA A 21 2.71 -3.29 -8.25
C ALA A 21 3.66 -2.10 -8.48
N TYR A 22 3.20 -0.88 -8.21
CA TYR A 22 4.02 0.34 -8.38
C TYR A 22 5.33 0.28 -7.60
N TRP A 23 5.30 -0.19 -6.35
CA TRP A 23 6.49 -0.30 -5.51
C TRP A 23 7.34 -1.52 -5.83
N LYS A 24 6.70 -2.64 -6.19
CA LYS A 24 7.39 -3.87 -6.61
C LYS A 24 8.25 -3.64 -7.86
N GLU A 25 7.75 -2.90 -8.84
CA GLU A 25 8.52 -2.49 -10.04
C GLU A 25 9.79 -1.69 -9.69
N ARG A 26 9.80 -1.03 -8.53
CA ARG A 26 10.92 -0.21 -8.03
C ARG A 26 11.82 -0.96 -7.04
N GLY A 27 11.57 -2.25 -6.82
CA GLY A 27 12.37 -3.11 -5.94
C GLY A 27 11.98 -3.06 -4.46
N TYR A 28 10.87 -2.42 -4.11
CA TYR A 28 10.38 -2.35 -2.74
C TYR A 28 9.29 -3.40 -2.52
N ASP A 29 9.33 -4.05 -1.37
CA ASP A 29 8.21 -4.86 -0.92
C ASP A 29 7.27 -3.97 -0.12
N VAL A 30 6.01 -3.83 -0.52
CA VAL A 30 5.00 -3.02 0.19
C VAL A 30 3.79 -3.89 0.38
N LYS A 31 3.27 -3.91 1.61
CA LYS A 31 2.09 -4.69 1.95
C LYS A 31 0.90 -3.77 2.12
N VAL A 32 -0.18 -4.08 1.41
CA VAL A 32 -1.46 -3.39 1.54
C VAL A 32 -2.52 -4.40 1.98
N ASP A 33 -3.14 -4.15 3.12
CA ASP A 33 -4.21 -4.97 3.68
C ASP A 33 -5.58 -4.31 3.43
N LEU A 34 -6.57 -5.14 3.11
CA LEU A 34 -7.97 -4.71 3.02
C LEU A 34 -8.68 -5.12 4.29
N VAL A 35 -9.30 -4.15 4.97
CA VAL A 35 -10.05 -4.40 6.19
C VAL A 35 -11.50 -4.01 5.95
N GLU A 36 -12.37 -5.02 5.91
CA GLU A 36 -13.81 -4.81 5.82
C GLU A 36 -14.36 -4.46 7.21
N ALA A 37 -14.94 -3.28 7.31
CA ALA A 37 -15.74 -2.86 8.45
C ALA A 37 -17.21 -2.82 8.03
N GLY A 38 -18.07 -3.39 8.87
CA GLY A 38 -19.52 -3.35 8.67
C GLY A 38 -20.08 -1.93 8.73
N PHE A 39 -21.39 -1.81 8.95
CA PHE A 39 -22.03 -0.50 9.02
C PHE A 39 -21.48 0.33 10.18
N MET A 40 -20.94 1.52 9.86
CA MET A 40 -20.43 2.50 10.81
C MET A 40 -21.48 3.60 11.03
N PRO A 41 -22.16 3.69 12.19
CA PRO A 41 -23.28 4.62 12.40
C PRO A 41 -22.92 6.09 12.18
N ALA A 42 -21.72 6.50 12.57
CA ALA A 42 -21.25 7.87 12.39
C ALA A 42 -21.10 8.27 10.91
N MET A 43 -20.75 7.32 10.04
CA MET A 43 -20.57 7.54 8.60
C MET A 43 -21.81 7.21 7.78
N ARG A 44 -22.78 6.49 8.39
CA ARG A 44 -23.98 5.97 7.73
C ARG A 44 -23.66 5.12 6.48
N SER A 45 -22.54 4.41 6.51
CA SER A 45 -22.05 3.57 5.42
C SER A 45 -21.26 2.38 5.95
N ALA A 46 -21.19 1.30 5.14
CA ALA A 46 -20.17 0.27 5.31
C ALA A 46 -18.86 0.73 4.65
N ARG A 47 -17.72 0.27 5.15
CA ARG A 47 -16.41 0.76 4.72
C ARG A 47 -15.44 -0.38 4.50
N THR A 48 -14.72 -0.31 3.39
CA THR A 48 -13.53 -1.13 3.15
C THR A 48 -12.30 -0.23 3.28
N ASP A 49 -11.48 -0.46 4.31
CA ASP A 49 -10.24 0.27 4.52
C ASP A 49 -9.10 -0.34 3.72
N VAL A 50 -8.25 0.53 3.15
CA VAL A 50 -6.97 0.16 2.56
C VAL A 50 -5.87 0.60 3.52
N ARG A 51 -5.13 -0.35 4.10
CA ARG A 51 -4.07 -0.06 5.09
C ARG A 51 -2.72 -0.50 4.55
N SER A 52 -1.76 0.41 4.49
CA SER A 52 -0.42 0.12 4.01
C SER A 52 0.61 0.21 5.13
N ASN A 53 1.71 -0.54 5.00
CA ASN A 53 2.88 -0.42 5.88
C ASN A 53 3.83 0.73 5.49
N LEU A 54 3.40 1.64 4.61
CA LEU A 54 4.16 2.81 4.21
C LEU A 54 4.21 3.82 5.36
N VAL A 55 5.35 4.49 5.51
CA VAL A 55 5.55 5.58 6.46
C VAL A 55 5.59 6.88 5.67
N ASN A 56 4.63 7.78 5.91
CA ASN A 56 4.47 9.02 5.14
C ASN A 56 4.42 8.81 3.61
N GLY A 57 3.82 7.69 3.18
CA GLY A 57 3.72 7.32 1.76
C GLY A 57 4.99 6.72 1.16
N LEU A 58 6.06 6.54 1.94
CA LEU A 58 7.30 5.90 1.51
C LEU A 58 7.46 4.50 2.11
N PRO A 59 8.06 3.56 1.38
CA PRO A 59 8.45 2.26 1.93
C PRO A 59 9.48 2.46 3.04
N SER A 60 9.34 1.70 4.13
CA SER A 60 10.32 1.69 5.22
C SER A 60 11.66 1.12 4.73
N PRO A 61 12.83 1.57 5.24
CA PRO A 61 14.13 0.98 4.91
C PRO A 61 14.21 -0.53 5.18
N ALA A 62 13.46 -1.04 6.16
CA ALA A 62 13.37 -2.47 6.44
C ALA A 62 12.69 -3.28 5.32
N ASN A 63 11.92 -2.62 4.46
CA ASN A 63 11.21 -3.20 3.33
C ASN A 63 11.97 -3.04 2.00
N ASP A 64 13.19 -2.49 2.08
CA ASP A 64 13.95 -2.04 0.93
C ASP A 64 15.22 -2.90 0.77
N ARG A 65 15.14 -3.88 -0.14
CA ARG A 65 16.30 -4.73 -0.49
C ARG A 65 17.43 -3.90 -1.12
N VAL A 66 17.12 -2.75 -1.70
CA VAL A 66 18.07 -1.84 -2.34
C VAL A 66 18.64 -0.82 -1.35
N ALA A 67 17.89 -0.43 -0.30
CA ALA A 67 18.44 0.37 0.81
C ALA A 67 19.52 -0.38 1.56
N GLU A 68 19.34 -1.66 1.88
CA GLU A 68 20.39 -2.47 2.53
C GLU A 68 21.71 -2.36 1.75
N GLU A 69 21.68 -2.50 0.43
CA GLU A 69 22.86 -2.39 -0.43
C GLU A 69 23.45 -0.97 -0.46
N ARG A 70 22.61 0.07 -0.50
CA ARG A 70 23.04 1.49 -0.42
C ARG A 70 23.62 1.87 0.95
N VAL A 71 23.05 1.35 2.03
CA VAL A 71 23.50 1.60 3.41
C VAL A 71 24.85 0.91 3.64
N VAL A 72 25.00 -0.34 3.19
CA VAL A 72 26.29 -1.05 3.22
C VAL A 72 27.35 -0.26 2.44
N LYS A 73 27.04 0.19 1.22
CA LYS A 73 27.99 0.95 0.40
C LYS A 73 28.38 2.31 1.01
N ARG A 74 27.51 2.94 1.80
CA ARG A 74 27.81 4.17 2.55
C ARG A 74 28.60 3.96 3.84
N ARG A 75 28.58 2.76 4.44
CA ARG A 75 29.34 2.42 5.65
C ARG A 75 30.76 1.92 5.35
N SER A 76 30.99 1.50 4.10
CA SER A 76 32.29 1.00 3.62
C SER A 76 33.15 2.05 2.93
N ALA A 77 32.76 3.33 2.98
CA ALA A 77 33.49 4.49 2.45
C ALA A 77 33.77 5.47 3.58
#